data_AF-A0A9D5Y3F4-F1
#
_entry.id   AF-A0A9D5Y3F4-F1
#
_cell.length_a   1.000
_cell.length_b   1.000
_cell.length_c   1.000
_cell.angle_alpha   90.00
_cell.angle_beta   90.00
_cell.angle_gamma   90.00
#
_symmetry.space_group_name_H-M   'P 1'
#
loop_
_entity.id
_entity.type
_entity.pdbx_description
1 polymer ?
#
loop_
_entity_poly.entity_id
_entity_poly.type
_entity_poly.pdbx_seq_one_letter_code
_entity_poly.pdbx_strand_id
1 'polypeptide(L)'
;MNPDQQTPVPAPRRASPGVGGVLSKIIQIIWLLVTIIVILLIIRVVFSLIGVDQTNGFATFIYNTTYIFVEPFRGLLQVGEFQYGRARLEFETIIAIFIYLLAGWGLTAAAQVLRK
;
A
#
# COMPACT_ATOMS: atom_id res chain seq x y z
N MET A 1 -61.08 -24.01 6.88
CA MET A 1 -59.63 -23.79 6.94
C MET A 1 -59.37 -22.45 6.26
N ASN A 2 -58.99 -21.41 7.02
CA ASN A 2 -58.92 -20.04 6.50
C ASN A 2 -57.58 -19.83 5.78
N PRO A 3 -57.56 -19.52 4.46
CA PRO A 3 -56.33 -19.32 3.70
C PRO A 3 -55.52 -18.07 4.09
N ASP A 4 -56.07 -17.18 4.93
CA ASP A 4 -55.47 -15.87 5.25
C ASP A 4 -54.53 -15.84 6.47
N GLN A 5 -54.21 -16.98 7.09
CA GLN A 5 -53.26 -17.06 8.22
C GLN A 5 -51.81 -17.34 7.79
N GLN A 6 -51.31 -16.65 6.76
CA GLN A 6 -49.86 -16.56 6.56
C GLN A 6 -49.32 -15.51 7.52
N THR A 7 -48.67 -15.95 8.61
CA THR A 7 -47.92 -15.04 9.48
C THR A 7 -46.97 -14.21 8.63
N PRO A 8 -46.96 -12.87 8.75
CA PRO A 8 -46.09 -12.02 7.96
C PRO A 8 -44.64 -12.50 8.10
N VAL A 9 -44.02 -12.90 6.99
CA VAL A 9 -42.61 -13.27 6.98
C VAL A 9 -41.83 -12.03 7.43
N PRO A 10 -41.08 -12.08 8.56
CA PRO A 10 -40.32 -10.94 9.01
C PRO A 10 -39.37 -10.51 7.90
N ALA A 11 -39.47 -9.24 7.47
CA ALA A 11 -38.59 -8.71 6.45
C ALA A 11 -37.12 -8.88 6.89
N PRO A 12 -36.20 -9.26 5.99
CA PRO A 12 -34.78 -9.37 6.32
C PRO A 12 -34.31 -8.05 6.93
N ARG A 13 -33.80 -8.11 8.16
CA ARG A 13 -33.28 -6.94 8.86
C ARG A 13 -32.04 -6.46 8.09
N ARG A 14 -32.21 -5.51 7.18
CA ARG A 14 -31.09 -4.88 6.47
C ARG A 14 -30.21 -4.22 7.52
N ALA A 15 -29.05 -4.82 7.79
CA ALA A 15 -28.09 -4.26 8.72
C ALA A 15 -27.57 -2.94 8.13
N SER A 16 -27.94 -1.82 8.74
CA SER A 16 -27.34 -0.53 8.44
C SER A 16 -25.82 -0.64 8.65
N PRO A 17 -24.98 -0.13 7.74
CA PRO A 17 -23.54 -0.16 7.94
C PRO A 17 -23.20 0.59 9.23
N GLY A 18 -22.91 -0.14 10.30
CA GLY A 18 -22.41 0.46 11.53
C GLY A 18 -21.02 1.05 11.28
N VAL A 19 -20.59 2.00 12.13
CA VAL A 19 -19.27 2.64 12.09
C VAL A 19 -18.11 1.63 11.93
N GLY A 20 -18.25 0.43 12.51
CA GLY A 20 -17.27 -0.65 12.36
C GLY A 20 -17.10 -1.17 10.93
N GLY A 21 -18.13 -1.11 10.09
CA GLY A 21 -18.07 -1.49 8.69
C GLY A 21 -17.22 -0.52 7.86
N VAL A 22 -17.40 0.79 8.06
CA VAL A 22 -16.64 1.84 7.36
C VAL A 22 -15.16 1.77 7.75
N LEU A 23 -14.85 1.63 9.04
CA LEU A 23 -13.46 1.52 9.50
C LEU A 23 -12.73 0.31 8.92
N SER A 24 -13.42 -0.82 8.80
CA SER A 24 -12.86 -2.03 8.20
C SER A 24 -12.50 -1.82 6.73
N LYS A 25 -13.32 -1.05 5.99
CA LYS A 25 -13.03 -0.68 4.60
C LYS A 25 -11.85 0.27 4.48
N ILE A 26 -11.73 1.24 5.38
CA ILE A 26 -10.57 2.16 5.42
C ILE A 26 -9.28 1.38 5.65
N ILE A 27 -9.26 0.47 6.62
CA ILE A 27 -8.09 -0.38 6.91
C ILE A 27 -7.70 -1.22 5.69
N GLN A 28 -8.68 -1.80 4.98
CA GLN A 28 -8.43 -2.55 3.75
C GLN A 28 -7.80 -1.67 2.65
N ILE A 29 -8.30 -0.45 2.48
CA ILE A 29 -7.77 0.51 1.50
C ILE A 29 -6.34 0.91 1.85
N ILE A 30 -6.04 1.17 3.13
CA ILE A 30 -4.66 1.48 3.58
C ILE A 30 -3.71 0.34 3.21
N TRP A 31 -4.06 -0.90 3.55
CA TRP A 31 -3.20 -2.05 3.23
C TRP A 31 -3.06 -2.29 1.73
N LEU A 32 -4.12 -2.04 0.94
CA LEU A 32 -4.05 -2.12 -0.51
C LEU A 32 -3.04 -1.12 -1.07
N LEU A 33 -3.13 0.15 -0.67
CA LEU A 33 -2.23 1.20 -1.13
C LEU A 33 -0.78 0.95 -0.69
N VAL A 34 -0.57 0.60 0.58
CA VAL A 34 0.76 0.27 1.12
C VAL A 34 1.38 -0.89 0.34
N THR A 35 0.62 -1.95 0.09
CA THR A 35 1.12 -3.13 -0.63
C THR A 35 1.48 -2.79 -2.08
N ILE A 36 0.65 -1.98 -2.77
CA ILE A 36 0.95 -1.53 -4.14
C ILE A 36 2.26 -0.72 -4.17
N ILE A 37 2.42 0.24 -3.26
CA ILE A 37 3.65 1.05 -3.15
C ILE A 37 4.85 0.14 -2.88
N VAL A 38 4.75 -0.77 -1.91
CA VAL A 38 5.85 -1.68 -1.54
C VAL A 38 6.23 -2.59 -2.72
N ILE A 39 5.27 -3.13 -3.47
CA ILE A 39 5.57 -3.95 -4.66
C ILE A 39 6.35 -3.13 -5.70
N LEU A 40 5.91 -1.91 -6.00
CA LEU A 40 6.61 -1.04 -6.95
C LEU A 40 8.04 -0.72 -6.49
N LEU A 41 8.24 -0.47 -5.19
CA LEU A 41 9.57 -0.22 -4.62
C LEU A 41 10.45 -1.47 -4.63
N ILE A 42 9.91 -2.66 -4.38
CA ILE A 42 10.67 -3.92 -4.49
C ILE A 42 11.13 -4.14 -5.93
N ILE A 43 10.24 -3.94 -6.92
CA ILE A 43 10.59 -4.05 -8.34
C ILE A 43 11.72 -3.06 -8.67
N ARG A 44 11.63 -1.82 -8.18
CA ARG A 44 12.69 -0.82 -8.31
C ARG A 44 14.03 -1.31 -7.76
N VAL A 45 14.07 -1.89 -6.55
CA VAL A 45 15.31 -2.44 -5.97
C VAL A 45 15.89 -3.53 -6.87
N VAL A 46 15.06 -4.44 -7.38
CA VAL A 46 15.52 -5.51 -8.29
C VAL A 46 16.09 -4.92 -9.58
N PHE A 47 15.39 -3.96 -10.19
CA PHE A 47 15.83 -3.28 -11.42
C PHE A 47 17.14 -2.53 -11.23
N SER A 48 17.31 -1.89 -10.08
CA SER A 48 18.53 -1.18 -9.72
C SER A 48 19.68 -2.13 -9.49
N LEU A 49 19.44 -3.29 -8.87
CA LEU A 49 20.46 -4.31 -8.64
C LEU A 49 20.97 -4.98 -9.92
N ILE A 50 20.08 -5.22 -10.90
CA ILE A 50 20.46 -5.84 -12.17
C ILE A 50 20.94 -4.83 -13.21
N GLY A 51 20.85 -3.53 -12.93
CA GLY A 51 21.23 -2.47 -13.86
C GLY A 51 20.38 -2.50 -15.14
N VAL A 52 19.05 -2.58 -14.99
CA VAL A 52 18.12 -2.65 -16.13
C VAL A 52 18.32 -1.48 -17.11
N ASP A 53 18.17 -1.75 -18.41
CA ASP A 53 18.27 -0.75 -19.45
C ASP A 53 17.20 0.36 -19.27
N GLN A 54 17.66 1.61 -19.24
CA GLN A 54 16.81 2.80 -19.10
C GLN A 54 16.01 3.13 -20.36
N THR A 55 16.36 2.54 -21.51
CA THR A 55 15.54 2.68 -22.73
C THR A 55 14.27 1.82 -22.67
N ASN A 56 14.20 0.88 -21.71
CA ASN A 56 13.02 0.06 -21.50
C ASN A 56 11.88 0.88 -20.87
N GLY A 57 10.76 1.00 -21.59
CA GLY A 57 9.61 1.80 -21.15
C GLY A 57 9.02 1.35 -19.81
N PHE A 58 9.04 0.05 -19.50
CA PHE A 58 8.54 -0.46 -18.22
C PHE A 58 9.47 -0.13 -17.06
N ALA A 59 10.80 -0.25 -17.25
CA ALA A 59 11.78 0.19 -16.26
C ALA A 59 11.63 1.68 -15.95
N THR A 60 11.53 2.51 -16.99
CA THR A 60 11.35 3.96 -16.86
C THR A 60 10.05 4.31 -16.15
N PHE A 61 8.95 3.60 -16.46
CA PHE A 61 7.68 3.74 -15.73
C PHE A 61 7.87 3.48 -14.23
N ILE A 62 8.49 2.36 -13.85
CA ILE A 62 8.73 2.03 -12.43
C ILE A 62 9.57 3.11 -11.75
N TYR A 63 10.70 3.52 -12.34
CA TYR A 63 11.58 4.53 -11.74
C TYR A 63 10.89 5.89 -11.56
N ASN A 64 10.06 6.31 -12.52
CA ASN A 64 9.33 7.58 -12.47
C ASN A 64 8.17 7.54 -11.46
N THR A 65 7.34 6.50 -11.49
CA THR A 65 6.22 6.36 -10.56
C THR A 65 6.69 6.24 -9.12
N THR A 66 7.83 5.58 -8.90
CA THR A 66 8.40 5.41 -7.56
C THR A 66 9.22 6.61 -7.07
N TYR A 67 9.51 7.59 -7.93
CA TYR A 67 10.40 8.70 -7.62
C TYR A 67 9.97 9.44 -6.35
N ILE A 68 8.71 9.86 -6.27
CA ILE A 68 8.16 10.63 -5.14
C ILE A 68 8.21 9.88 -3.80
N PHE A 69 8.18 8.54 -3.84
CA PHE A 69 8.21 7.71 -2.64
C PHE A 69 9.63 7.50 -2.12
N VAL A 70 10.63 7.58 -3.00
CA VAL A 70 12.05 7.39 -2.63
C VAL A 70 12.73 8.73 -2.33
N GLU A 71 12.28 9.81 -2.97
CA GLU A 71 12.87 11.15 -2.85
C GLU A 71 13.15 11.60 -1.41
N PRO A 72 12.24 11.46 -0.42
CA PRO A 72 12.49 11.91 0.96
C PRO A 72 13.62 11.16 1.67
N PHE A 73 14.00 9.98 1.15
CA PHE A 73 15.00 9.09 1.74
C PHE A 73 16.35 9.16 1.01
N ARG A 74 16.44 9.93 -0.08
CA ARG A 74 17.70 10.16 -0.79
C ARG A 74 18.68 10.94 0.10
N GLY A 75 19.95 10.53 0.09
CA GLY A 75 21.00 11.17 0.90
C GLY A 75 21.00 10.80 2.39
N LEU A 76 20.07 9.95 2.87
CA LEU A 76 20.08 9.45 4.25
C LEU A 76 21.36 8.68 4.60
N LEU A 77 21.92 8.01 3.59
CA LEU A 77 23.16 7.29 3.72
C LEU A 77 24.19 8.01 2.84
N GLN A 78 25.37 8.28 3.38
CA GLN A 78 26.52 8.84 2.64
C GLN A 78 27.15 7.83 1.65
N VAL A 79 26.32 6.98 1.05
CA VAL A 79 26.70 6.15 -0.10
C VAL A 79 26.49 6.99 -1.34
N GLY A 80 27.54 7.09 -2.18
CA GLY A 80 27.65 8.07 -3.27
C GLY A 80 26.43 8.25 -4.18
N GLU A 81 26.47 9.35 -4.92
CA GLU A 81 25.41 9.87 -5.81
C GLU A 81 24.69 8.79 -6.63
N PHE A 82 23.37 8.92 -6.68
CA PHE A 82 22.50 8.04 -7.45
C PHE A 82 22.76 8.21 -8.96
N GLN A 83 23.04 7.12 -9.67
CA GLN A 83 23.26 7.11 -11.12
C GLN A 83 22.34 6.09 -11.78
N TYR A 84 21.45 6.54 -12.65
CA TYR A 84 20.56 5.65 -13.39
C TYR A 84 21.36 4.68 -14.29
N GLY A 85 20.87 3.44 -14.45
CA GLY A 85 21.39 2.44 -15.39
C GLY A 85 22.72 1.78 -14.99
N ARG A 86 23.17 1.99 -13.76
CA ARG A 86 24.27 1.21 -13.16
C ARG A 86 23.72 0.33 -12.05
N ALA A 87 24.18 -0.92 -12.03
CA ALA A 87 23.84 -1.85 -10.97
C ALA A 87 24.26 -1.30 -9.60
N ARG A 88 23.31 -1.05 -8.70
CA ARG A 88 23.56 -0.59 -7.32
C ARG A 88 22.42 -1.05 -6.41
N LEU A 89 22.76 -1.32 -5.15
CA LEU A 89 21.74 -1.48 -4.12
C LEU A 89 21.26 -0.10 -3.64
N GLU A 90 19.99 0.22 -3.91
CA GLU A 90 19.34 1.43 -3.41
C GLU A 90 18.87 1.24 -1.97
N PHE A 91 19.77 1.49 -1.01
CA PHE A 91 19.43 1.43 0.41
C PHE A 91 18.33 2.43 0.79
N GLU A 92 18.30 3.60 0.15
CA GLU A 92 17.23 4.60 0.30
C GLU A 92 15.84 4.00 0.00
N THR A 93 15.76 3.14 -1.02
CA THR A 93 14.50 2.47 -1.41
C THR A 93 14.14 1.36 -0.42
N ILE A 94 15.13 0.64 0.12
CA ILE A 94 14.89 -0.36 1.18
C ILE A 94 14.34 0.33 2.44
N ILE A 95 14.91 1.47 2.81
CA ILE A 95 14.41 2.29 3.94
C ILE A 95 12.98 2.75 3.65
N ALA A 96 12.69 3.23 2.44
CA ALA A 96 11.34 3.63 2.05
C ALA A 96 10.33 2.49 2.22
N ILE A 97 10.64 1.27 1.77
CA ILE A 97 9.79 0.08 1.97
C ILE A 97 9.50 -0.14 3.45
N PHE A 98 10.54 -0.14 4.29
CA PHE A 98 10.40 -0.34 5.73
C PHE A 98 9.51 0.73 6.37
N ILE A 99 9.74 2.01 6.04
CA ILE A 99 8.97 3.12 6.59
C ILE A 99 7.51 3.09 6.14
N TYR A 100 7.21 2.75 4.88
CA TYR A 100 5.82 2.65 4.42
C TYR A 100 5.07 1.48 5.06
N LEU A 101 5.73 0.35 5.31
CA LEU A 101 5.14 -0.75 6.08
C LEU A 101 4.84 -0.33 7.52
N LEU A 102 5.78 0.36 8.18
CA LEU A 102 5.56 0.90 9.52
C LEU A 102 4.44 1.93 9.56
N ALA A 103 4.34 2.81 8.56
CA ALA A 103 3.26 3.79 8.45
C ALA A 103 1.89 3.10 8.30
N GLY A 104 1.78 2.11 7.41
CA GLY A 104 0.55 1.32 7.23
C GLY A 104 0.13 0.59 8.50
N TRP A 105 1.08 -0.06 9.17
CA TRP A 105 0.86 -0.70 10.45
C TRP A 105 0.41 0.31 11.52
N GLY A 106 1.12 1.43 11.67
CA GLY A 106 0.82 2.46 12.68
C GLY A 106 -0.55 3.10 12.48
N LEU A 107 -0.91 3.45 11.23
CA LEU A 107 -2.23 4.02 10.90
C LEU A 107 -3.37 3.05 11.25
N THR A 108 -3.20 1.77 10.90
CA THR A 108 -4.24 0.76 11.16
C THR A 108 -4.31 0.37 12.64
N ALA A 109 -3.18 0.37 13.35
CA ALA A 109 -3.14 0.18 14.80
C ALA A 109 -3.87 1.32 15.53
N ALA A 110 -3.61 2.58 15.16
CA ALA A 110 -4.30 3.74 15.73
C ALA A 110 -5.81 3.67 15.49
N ALA A 111 -6.24 3.31 14.28
CA ALA A 111 -7.64 3.09 13.94
C ALA A 111 -8.31 2.01 14.82
N GLN A 112 -7.61 0.92 15.13
CA GLN A 112 -8.12 -0.14 15.99
C GLN A 112 -8.24 0.27 17.46
N VAL A 113 -7.31 1.07 17.96
CA VAL A 113 -7.34 1.60 19.33
C VAL A 113 -8.56 2.51 19.52
N LEU A 114 -8.85 3.40 18.57
CA LEU A 114 -9.99 4.33 18.63
C LEU A 114 -11.36 3.65 18.55
N ARG A 115 -11.43 2.39 18.12
CA ARG A 115 -12.68 1.62 18.05
C ARG A 115 -13.08 1.03 19.41
N LYS A 116 -12.13 0.83 20.32
CA LYS A 116 -12.38 0.28 21.66
C LYS A 116 -13.04 1.33 22.56
#